data_AF-A0A962G6Z3-F1
#
_entry.id   AF-A0A962G6Z3-F1
#
_cell.length_a   1.000
_cell.length_b   1.000
_cell.length_c   1.000
_cell.angle_alpha   90.00
_cell.angle_beta   90.00
_cell.angle_gamma   90.00
#
_symmetry.space_group_name_H-M   'P 1'
#
loop_
_entity.id
_entity.type
_entity.pdbx_description
1 polymer ?
#
loop_
_entity_poly.entity_id
_entity_poly.type
_entity_poly.pdbx_seq_one_letter_code
_entity_poly.pdbx_strand_id
1 'polypeptide(L)'
;LAQALAPVFPSIEPLQAGLNRYADVYMAADRANIAAKLGFAECRDEDVALMQSLVEWMAAAEVDMTLFFRALSDLGESRPTTDQFSAAFYDDAKREASAADLDAWLERYTRRLASDPQAADLRRERMRATNPRYVLRNWLAQQAIDKANQGDESEIHELLDVMRRPYEDQPGRERFALRRPDWARNRAGCSMLSCSS
;
A
#
# COMPACT_ATOMS: atom_id res chain seq x y z
N LEU A 1 -22.63 -15.38 -8.79
CA LEU A 1 -22.27 -15.78 -10.17
C LEU A 1 -22.41 -17.30 -10.39
N ALA A 2 -21.69 -18.15 -9.64
CA ALA A 2 -21.74 -19.62 -9.83
C ALA A 2 -23.16 -20.21 -9.88
N GLN A 3 -24.03 -19.85 -8.93
CA GLN A 3 -25.43 -20.29 -8.92
C GLN A 3 -26.22 -19.90 -10.18
N ALA A 4 -25.96 -18.72 -10.74
CA ALA A 4 -26.63 -18.24 -11.94
C ALA A 4 -26.18 -19.00 -13.21
N LEU A 5 -24.96 -19.56 -13.19
CA LEU A 5 -24.41 -20.36 -14.28
C LEU A 5 -24.76 -21.85 -14.16
N ALA A 6 -25.24 -22.32 -13.01
CA ALA A 6 -25.57 -23.73 -12.78
C ALA A 6 -26.42 -24.40 -13.86
N PRO A 7 -27.45 -23.75 -14.46
CA PRO A 7 -28.28 -24.37 -15.49
C PRO A 7 -27.55 -24.73 -16.80
N VAL A 8 -26.37 -24.14 -17.08
CA VAL A 8 -25.59 -24.43 -18.29
C VAL A 8 -24.47 -25.44 -18.07
N PHE A 9 -24.36 -26.00 -16.86
CA PHE A 9 -23.39 -27.05 -16.52
C PHE A 9 -24.10 -28.41 -16.31
N PRO A 10 -23.43 -29.52 -16.64
CA PRO A 10 -24.00 -30.86 -16.44
C PRO A 10 -24.06 -31.29 -14.97
N SER A 11 -23.25 -30.68 -14.09
CA SER A 11 -23.26 -30.88 -12.64
C SER A 11 -22.72 -29.64 -11.92
N ILE A 12 -22.82 -29.60 -10.59
CA ILE A 12 -22.29 -28.50 -9.77
C ILE A 12 -20.77 -28.59 -9.53
N GLU A 13 -20.18 -29.77 -9.76
CA GLU A 13 -18.77 -30.04 -9.44
C GLU A 13 -17.79 -29.10 -10.15
N PRO A 14 -17.94 -28.75 -11.45
CA PRO A 14 -17.07 -27.78 -12.11
C PRO A 14 -17.14 -26.38 -11.49
N LEU A 15 -18.32 -26.00 -10.97
CA LEU A 15 -18.51 -24.70 -10.30
C LEU A 15 -17.82 -24.68 -8.94
N GLN A 16 -17.93 -25.76 -8.16
CA GLN A 16 -17.21 -25.93 -6.89
C GLN A 16 -15.70 -25.95 -7.11
N ALA A 17 -15.23 -26.68 -8.13
CA ALA A 17 -13.82 -26.68 -8.51
C ALA A 17 -13.30 -25.28 -8.88
N GLY A 18 -14.13 -24.47 -9.55
CA GLY A 18 -13.82 -23.06 -9.83
C GLY A 18 -13.67 -22.20 -8.56
N LEU A 19 -14.55 -22.38 -7.57
CA LEU A 19 -14.46 -21.67 -6.28
C LEU A 19 -13.21 -22.08 -5.49
N ASN A 20 -12.89 -23.38 -5.46
CA ASN A 20 -11.68 -23.87 -4.81
C ASN A 20 -10.42 -23.31 -5.48
N ARG A 21 -10.39 -23.31 -6.82
CA ARG A 21 -9.28 -22.71 -7.58
C ARG A 21 -9.12 -21.22 -7.28
N TYR A 22 -10.21 -20.47 -7.11
CA TYR A 22 -10.13 -19.07 -6.70
C TYR A 22 -9.42 -18.93 -5.34
N ALA A 23 -9.78 -19.77 -4.36
CA ALA A 23 -9.14 -19.73 -3.04
C ALA A 23 -7.63 -19.99 -3.14
N ASP A 24 -7.23 -21.03 -3.89
CA ASP A 24 -5.81 -21.38 -4.08
C ASP A 24 -5.04 -20.24 -4.77
N VAL A 25 -5.59 -19.68 -5.85
CA VAL A 25 -4.97 -18.58 -6.60
C VAL A 25 -4.88 -17.31 -5.75
N TYR A 26 -5.94 -16.99 -4.99
CA TYR A 26 -5.96 -15.86 -4.09
C TYR A 26 -4.87 -15.99 -3.02
N MET A 27 -4.77 -17.13 -2.35
CA MET A 27 -3.76 -17.37 -1.31
C MET A 27 -2.33 -17.27 -1.86
N ALA A 28 -2.09 -17.83 -3.04
CA ALA A 28 -0.78 -17.75 -3.69
C ALA A 28 -0.43 -16.31 -4.10
N ALA A 29 -1.38 -15.57 -4.67
CA ALA A 29 -1.20 -14.18 -5.07
C ALA A 29 -1.00 -13.25 -3.87
N ASP A 30 -1.76 -13.46 -2.79
CA ASP A 30 -1.63 -12.69 -1.55
C ASP A 30 -0.24 -12.88 -0.91
N ARG A 31 0.22 -14.13 -0.81
CA ARG A 31 1.58 -14.43 -0.36
C ARG A 31 2.65 -13.78 -1.23
N ALA A 32 2.50 -13.85 -2.56
CA ALA A 32 3.43 -13.19 -3.48
C ALA A 32 3.44 -11.66 -3.28
N ASN A 33 2.28 -11.05 -3.06
CA ASN A 33 2.16 -9.63 -2.76
C ASN A 33 2.83 -9.27 -1.43
N ILE A 34 2.63 -10.06 -0.37
CA ILE A 34 3.27 -9.85 0.93
C ILE A 34 4.80 -9.85 0.79
N ALA A 35 5.36 -10.89 0.15
CA ALA A 35 6.78 -10.98 -0.09
C ALA A 35 7.29 -9.77 -0.90
N ALA A 36 6.58 -9.39 -1.96
CA ALA A 36 6.99 -8.27 -2.82
C ALA A 36 6.94 -6.91 -2.09
N LYS A 37 5.91 -6.66 -1.26
CA LYS A 37 5.77 -5.42 -0.48
C LYS A 37 6.79 -5.29 0.65
N LEU A 38 7.12 -6.41 1.31
CA LEU A 38 8.08 -6.47 2.41
C LEU A 38 9.52 -6.77 1.95
N GLY A 39 9.73 -7.07 0.67
CA GLY A 39 11.06 -7.33 0.13
C GLY A 39 11.66 -8.70 0.47
N PHE A 40 10.81 -9.70 0.71
CA PHE A 40 11.25 -11.08 0.91
C PHE A 40 11.38 -11.82 -0.44
N ALA A 41 12.32 -12.77 -0.51
CA ALA A 41 12.44 -13.63 -1.69
C ALA A 41 11.19 -14.49 -1.89
N GLU A 42 10.64 -15.01 -0.77
CA GLU A 42 9.44 -15.83 -0.67
C GLU A 42 8.66 -15.47 0.61
N CYS A 43 7.36 -15.79 0.63
CA CYS A 43 6.49 -15.56 1.79
C CYS A 43 6.29 -16.86 2.59
N ARG A 44 6.72 -16.83 3.85
CA ARG A 44 6.52 -17.90 4.83
C ARG A 44 5.22 -17.66 5.62
N ASP A 45 4.79 -18.67 6.38
CA ASP A 45 3.59 -18.56 7.21
C ASP A 45 3.73 -17.45 8.26
N GLU A 46 4.92 -17.27 8.84
CA GLU A 46 5.16 -16.18 9.80
C GLU A 46 5.11 -14.79 9.13
N ASP A 47 5.42 -14.71 7.84
CA ASP A 47 5.42 -13.45 7.08
C ASP A 47 3.99 -12.93 6.85
N VAL A 48 3.01 -13.84 6.76
CA VAL A 48 1.58 -13.49 6.70
C VAL A 48 1.15 -12.81 8.01
N ALA A 49 1.52 -13.40 9.15
CA ALA A 49 1.24 -12.81 10.46
C ALA A 49 1.99 -11.48 10.67
N LEU A 50 3.23 -11.38 10.17
CA LEU A 50 4.00 -10.15 10.21
C LEU A 50 3.31 -9.02 9.43
N MET A 51 2.84 -9.29 8.21
CA MET A 51 2.06 -8.33 7.42
C MET A 51 0.75 -7.96 8.11
N GLN A 52 0.00 -8.95 8.63
CA GLN A 52 -1.28 -8.68 9.28
C GLN A 52 -1.10 -7.74 10.48
N SER A 53 -0.13 -8.02 11.35
CA SER A 53 0.15 -7.15 12.50
C SER A 53 0.59 -5.74 12.09
N LEU A 54 1.29 -5.59 10.95
CA LEU A 54 1.63 -4.27 10.40
C LEU A 54 0.39 -3.50 9.96
N VAL A 55 -0.53 -4.15 9.24
CA VAL A 55 -1.75 -3.53 8.73
C VAL A 55 -2.67 -3.12 9.88
N GLU A 56 -2.83 -3.97 10.89
CA GLU A 56 -3.58 -3.67 12.10
C GLU A 56 -2.98 -2.47 12.86
N TRP A 57 -1.66 -2.45 13.02
CA TRP A 57 -0.95 -1.32 13.63
C TRP A 57 -1.11 -0.02 12.82
N MET A 58 -0.95 -0.06 11.49
CA MET A 58 -1.14 1.12 10.63
C MET A 58 -2.55 1.69 10.71
N ALA A 59 -3.56 0.82 10.84
CA ALA A 59 -4.94 1.25 11.02
C ALA A 59 -5.15 1.95 12.37
N ALA A 60 -4.65 1.37 13.47
CA ALA A 60 -4.78 1.94 14.81
C ALA A 60 -4.03 3.27 14.97
N ALA A 61 -2.81 3.34 14.45
CA ALA A 61 -1.93 4.51 14.52
C ALA A 61 -2.25 5.60 13.47
N GLU A 62 -3.22 5.38 12.58
CA GLU A 62 -3.55 6.25 11.45
C GLU A 62 -2.31 6.59 10.61
N VAL A 63 -1.76 5.58 9.96
CA VAL A 63 -0.57 5.68 9.11
C VAL A 63 -0.95 5.57 7.63
N ASP A 64 -0.38 6.44 6.82
CA ASP A 64 -0.51 6.37 5.37
C ASP A 64 0.27 5.16 4.82
N MET A 65 -0.46 4.10 4.44
CA MET A 65 0.15 2.85 3.98
C MET A 65 1.08 3.03 2.77
N THR A 66 0.73 3.92 1.83
CA THR A 66 1.55 4.13 0.62
C THR A 66 2.90 4.73 0.99
N LEU A 67 2.89 5.78 1.83
CA LEU A 67 4.11 6.40 2.33
C LEU A 67 4.92 5.46 3.21
N PHE A 68 4.27 4.68 4.07
CA PHE A 68 4.95 3.72 4.93
C PHE A 68 5.70 2.67 4.13
N PHE A 69 5.03 1.96 3.21
CA PHE A 69 5.69 0.95 2.39
C PHE A 69 6.75 1.54 1.46
N ARG A 70 6.57 2.78 0.99
CA ARG A 70 7.61 3.47 0.22
C ARG A 70 8.84 3.76 1.08
N ALA A 71 8.66 4.28 2.29
CA ALA A 71 9.75 4.52 3.23
C ALA A 71 10.44 3.20 3.66
N LEU A 72 9.66 2.13 3.85
CA LEU A 72 10.19 0.79 4.16
C LEU A 72 11.13 0.28 3.06
N SER A 73 10.84 0.62 1.80
CA SER A 73 11.66 0.25 0.63
C SER A 73 13.02 0.98 0.61
N ASP A 74 13.14 2.07 1.36
CA ASP A 74 14.32 2.94 1.41
C ASP A 74 15.13 2.78 2.71
N LEU A 75 14.79 1.77 3.53
CA LEU A 75 15.61 1.40 4.67
C LEU A 75 17.01 0.95 4.20
N GLY A 76 18.04 1.58 4.78
CA GLY A 76 19.43 1.17 4.60
C GLY A 76 19.82 0.01 5.52
N GLU A 77 21.12 -0.24 5.64
CA GLU A 77 21.68 -1.30 6.50
C GLU A 77 21.65 -0.97 8.00
N SER A 78 21.46 0.31 8.33
CA SER A 78 21.32 0.76 9.73
C SER A 78 20.03 0.24 10.36
N ARG A 79 20.06 0.05 11.69
CA ARG A 79 18.86 -0.29 12.46
C ARG A 79 17.73 0.70 12.15
N PRO A 80 16.55 0.23 11.68
CA PRO A 80 15.43 1.10 11.40
C PRO A 80 14.93 1.81 12.66
N THR A 81 14.50 3.06 12.52
CA THR A 81 13.88 3.85 13.59
C THR A 81 12.52 4.37 13.16
N THR A 82 11.63 4.56 14.14
CA THR A 82 10.30 5.13 13.93
C THR A 82 10.33 6.49 13.19
N ASP A 83 11.36 7.32 13.41
CA ASP A 83 11.49 8.64 12.78
C ASP A 83 11.55 8.60 11.25
N GLN A 84 12.08 7.51 10.67
CA GLN A 84 12.15 7.32 9.21
C GLN A 84 10.76 7.24 8.56
N PHE A 85 9.72 6.98 9.36
CA PHE A 85 8.33 6.88 8.92
C PHE A 85 7.48 8.10 9.30
N SER A 86 8.08 9.14 9.91
CA SER A 86 7.37 10.33 10.40
C SER A 86 6.42 10.97 9.38
N ALA A 87 6.82 11.03 8.10
CA ALA A 87 5.99 11.59 7.02
C ALA A 87 4.70 10.79 6.73
N ALA A 88 4.62 9.53 7.15
CA ALA A 88 3.46 8.68 6.93
C ALA A 88 2.40 8.81 8.03
N PHE A 89 2.75 9.25 9.24
CA PHE A 89 1.77 9.43 10.32
C PHE A 89 0.85 10.61 10.04
N TYR A 90 -0.43 10.53 10.39
CA TYR A 90 -1.33 11.67 10.35
C TYR A 90 -1.38 12.45 11.68
N ASP A 91 -0.94 11.83 12.78
CA ASP A 91 -1.04 12.36 14.15
C ASP A 91 0.23 12.03 14.93
N ASP A 92 0.93 13.05 15.44
CA ASP A 92 2.18 12.90 16.20
C ASP A 92 1.96 12.23 17.57
N ALA A 93 0.82 12.45 18.22
CA ALA A 93 0.50 11.80 19.49
C ALA A 93 0.27 10.30 19.29
N LYS A 94 -0.37 9.91 18.18
CA LYS A 94 -0.50 8.50 17.80
C LYS A 94 0.85 7.88 17.43
N ARG A 95 1.73 8.64 16.77
CA ARG A 95 3.10 8.20 16.49
C ARG A 95 3.85 7.88 17.79
N GLU A 96 3.84 8.81 18.74
CA GLU A 96 4.52 8.62 20.03
C GLU A 96 3.94 7.44 20.82
N ALA A 97 2.61 7.34 20.89
CA ALA A 97 1.93 6.27 21.62
C ALA A 97 2.16 4.87 21.02
N SER A 98 2.43 4.78 19.72
CA SER A 98 2.57 3.51 18.98
C SER A 98 4.01 3.19 18.54
N ALA A 99 4.98 4.04 18.90
CA ALA A 99 6.38 3.89 18.50
C ALA A 99 7.01 2.59 18.99
N ALA A 100 6.71 2.18 20.24
CA ALA A 100 7.23 0.93 20.80
C ALA A 100 6.75 -0.31 20.02
N ASP A 101 5.49 -0.31 19.57
CA ASP A 101 4.93 -1.40 18.77
C ASP A 101 5.57 -1.47 17.38
N LEU A 102 5.81 -0.30 16.77
CA LEU A 102 6.52 -0.22 15.49
C LEU A 102 7.97 -0.69 15.63
N ASP A 103 8.69 -0.26 16.66
CA ASP A 103 10.07 -0.67 16.89
C ASP A 103 10.17 -2.19 17.10
N ALA A 104 9.24 -2.79 17.86
CA ALA A 104 9.16 -4.22 18.05
C ALA A 104 8.81 -4.96 16.74
N TRP A 105 7.96 -4.38 15.89
CA TRP A 105 7.68 -4.91 14.56
C TRP A 105 8.92 -4.83 13.65
N LEU A 106 9.62 -3.70 13.62
CA LEU A 106 10.83 -3.47 12.84
C LEU A 106 11.96 -4.41 13.25
N GLU A 107 12.07 -4.77 14.53
CA GLU A 107 13.01 -5.77 15.00
C GLU A 107 12.70 -7.17 14.42
N ARG A 108 11.43 -7.59 14.47
CA ARG A 108 10.99 -8.87 13.87
C ARG A 108 11.23 -8.88 12.35
N TYR A 109 10.89 -7.79 11.67
CA TYR A 109 11.13 -7.60 10.25
C TYR A 109 12.62 -7.68 9.89
N THR A 110 13.49 -6.96 10.61
CA THR A 110 14.94 -6.96 10.38
C THR A 110 15.55 -8.35 10.61
N ARG A 111 15.08 -9.07 11.64
CA ARG A 111 15.49 -10.47 11.89
C ARG A 111 15.07 -11.39 10.75
N ARG A 112 13.85 -11.22 10.23
CA ARG A 112 13.37 -11.98 9.07
C ARG A 112 14.21 -11.70 7.83
N LEU A 113 14.56 -10.43 7.58
CA LEU A 113 15.44 -10.02 6.48
C LEU A 113 16.84 -10.63 6.58
N ALA A 114 17.41 -10.75 7.79
CA ALA A 114 18.73 -11.36 7.98
C ALA A 114 18.77 -12.85 7.60
N SER A 115 17.62 -13.54 7.66
CA SER A 115 17.46 -14.92 7.21
C SER A 115 17.05 -15.08 5.74
N ASP A 116 16.85 -13.95 5.04
CA ASP A 116 16.42 -13.94 3.64
C ASP A 116 17.64 -13.97 2.70
N PRO A 117 17.64 -14.80 1.65
CA PRO A 117 18.78 -14.92 0.75
C PRO A 117 18.98 -13.69 -0.15
N GLN A 118 18.05 -12.74 -0.17
CA GLN A 118 18.07 -11.63 -1.11
C GLN A 118 18.99 -10.48 -0.69
N ALA A 119 19.87 -10.07 -1.60
CA ALA A 119 20.73 -8.89 -1.44
C ALA A 119 19.92 -7.59 -1.26
N ALA A 120 20.48 -6.64 -0.50
CA ALA A 120 19.80 -5.39 -0.15
C ALA A 120 19.40 -4.54 -1.37
N ASP A 121 20.25 -4.42 -2.38
CA ASP A 121 19.96 -3.63 -3.59
C ASP A 121 18.79 -4.22 -4.38
N LEU A 122 18.81 -5.54 -4.60
CA LEU A 122 17.73 -6.25 -5.30
C LEU A 122 16.41 -6.19 -4.51
N ARG A 123 16.48 -6.23 -3.18
CA ARG A 123 15.34 -6.00 -2.28
C ARG A 123 14.73 -4.64 -2.50
N ARG A 124 15.54 -3.58 -2.43
CA ARG A 124 15.07 -2.22 -2.64
C ARG A 124 14.44 -2.04 -4.01
N GLU A 125 15.05 -2.59 -5.07
CA GLU A 125 14.48 -2.54 -6.43
C GLU A 125 13.11 -3.22 -6.51
N ARG A 126 12.99 -4.46 -6.02
CA ARG A 126 11.73 -5.22 -6.02
C ARG A 126 10.63 -4.56 -5.19
N MET A 127 10.99 -4.02 -4.03
CA MET A 127 10.07 -3.29 -3.19
C MET A 127 9.60 -2.01 -3.88
N ARG A 128 10.50 -1.23 -4.50
CA ARG A 128 10.14 -0.01 -5.24
C ARG A 128 9.25 -0.27 -6.46
N ALA A 129 9.41 -1.41 -7.12
CA ALA A 129 8.54 -1.85 -8.21
C ALA A 129 7.14 -2.30 -7.76
N THR A 130 6.97 -2.58 -6.46
CA THR A 130 5.71 -3.07 -5.86
C THR A 130 5.01 -2.01 -5.00
N ASN A 131 5.79 -1.14 -4.36
CA ASN A 131 5.33 -0.10 -3.44
C ASN A 131 5.34 1.24 -4.20
N PRO A 132 4.18 1.70 -4.68
CA PRO A 132 4.11 2.88 -5.52
C PRO A 132 4.56 4.13 -4.76
N ARG A 133 5.19 5.05 -5.48
CA ARG A 133 5.49 6.40 -5.00
C ARG A 133 4.24 7.30 -5.06
N TYR A 134 3.39 7.07 -6.05
CA TYR A 134 2.20 7.86 -6.33
C TYR A 134 0.96 6.98 -6.40
N VAL A 135 -0.14 7.45 -5.79
CA VAL A 135 -1.46 6.81 -5.89
C VAL A 135 -2.49 7.88 -6.19
N LEU A 136 -3.59 7.50 -6.85
CA LEU A 136 -4.68 8.41 -7.16
C LEU A 136 -5.48 8.71 -5.89
N ARG A 137 -4.95 9.61 -5.06
CA ARG A 137 -5.59 10.02 -3.81
C ARG A 137 -6.83 10.85 -4.13
N ASN A 138 -7.91 10.65 -3.38
CA ASN A 138 -9.15 11.40 -3.61
C ASN A 138 -8.96 12.92 -3.58
N TRP A 139 -8.06 13.44 -2.73
CA TRP A 139 -7.81 14.89 -2.68
C TRP A 139 -7.10 15.42 -3.93
N LEU A 140 -6.27 14.61 -4.60
CA LEU A 140 -5.68 14.95 -5.89
C LEU A 140 -6.75 14.96 -6.98
N ALA A 141 -7.62 13.95 -6.99
CA ALA A 141 -8.75 13.89 -7.91
C ALA A 141 -9.70 15.09 -7.72
N GLN A 142 -9.99 15.47 -6.46
CA GLN A 142 -10.83 16.63 -6.18
C GLN A 142 -10.19 17.94 -6.65
N GLN A 143 -8.88 18.12 -6.47
CA GLN A 143 -8.18 19.30 -7.01
C GLN A 143 -8.29 19.37 -8.53
N ALA A 144 -8.14 18.23 -9.21
CA ALA A 144 -8.30 18.17 -10.66
C ALA A 144 -9.73 18.53 -11.10
N ILE A 145 -10.75 18.02 -10.40
CA ILE A 145 -12.17 18.34 -10.64
C ILE A 145 -12.43 19.83 -10.43
N ASP A 146 -11.95 20.40 -9.33
CA ASP A 146 -12.17 21.82 -8.99
C ASP A 146 -11.59 22.74 -10.07
N LYS A 147 -10.41 22.40 -10.59
CA LYS A 147 -9.73 23.19 -11.62
C LYS A 147 -10.42 23.06 -12.98
N ALA A 148 -10.84 21.85 -13.34
CA ALA A 148 -11.60 21.60 -14.57
C ALA A 148 -12.95 22.33 -14.57
N ASN A 149 -13.64 22.42 -13.42
CA ASN A 149 -14.87 23.22 -13.27
C ASN A 149 -14.66 24.73 -13.49
N GLN A 150 -13.41 25.20 -13.36
CA GLN A 150 -13.01 26.58 -13.68
C GLN A 150 -12.56 26.74 -15.13
N GLY A 151 -12.66 25.69 -15.94
CA GLY A 151 -12.26 25.66 -17.35
C GLY A 151 -10.78 25.32 -17.58
N ASP A 152 -10.07 24.81 -16.57
CA ASP A 152 -8.65 24.43 -16.69
C ASP A 152 -8.42 22.93 -16.39
N GLU A 153 -8.15 22.17 -17.45
CA GLU A 153 -7.93 20.71 -17.41
C GLU A 153 -6.46 20.32 -17.15
N SER A 154 -5.55 21.28 -16.95
CA SER A 154 -4.11 20.99 -16.79
C SER A 154 -3.79 20.02 -15.66
N GLU A 155 -4.54 20.07 -14.56
CA GLU A 155 -4.34 19.18 -13.41
C GLU A 155 -4.74 17.72 -13.73
N ILE A 156 -5.74 17.52 -14.60
CA ILE A 156 -6.14 16.18 -15.06
C ILE A 156 -5.00 15.56 -15.87
N HIS A 157 -4.44 16.32 -16.81
CA HIS A 157 -3.33 15.85 -17.64
C HIS A 157 -2.08 15.59 -16.80
N GLU A 158 -1.76 16.48 -15.86
CA GLU A 158 -0.59 16.31 -14.98
C GLU A 158 -0.73 15.06 -14.11
N LEU A 159 -1.90 14.85 -13.49
CA LEU A 159 -2.17 13.69 -12.66
C LEU A 159 -2.13 12.40 -13.47
N LEU A 160 -2.70 12.39 -14.68
CA LEU A 160 -2.64 11.24 -15.58
C LEU A 160 -1.19 10.88 -15.94
N ASP A 161 -0.35 11.87 -16.24
CA ASP A 161 1.05 11.65 -16.58
C ASP A 161 1.85 11.05 -15.42
N VAL A 162 1.58 11.49 -14.19
CA VAL A 162 2.20 10.90 -12.99
C VAL A 162 1.73 9.46 -12.78
N MET A 163 0.42 9.20 -12.93
CA MET A 163 -0.18 7.88 -12.74
C MET A 163 0.25 6.83 -13.77
N ARG A 164 0.83 7.24 -14.92
CA ARG A 164 1.39 6.29 -15.90
C ARG A 164 2.63 5.57 -15.38
N ARG A 165 3.37 6.16 -14.44
CA ARG A 165 4.60 5.60 -13.86
C ARG A 165 4.60 5.75 -12.33
N PRO A 166 3.63 5.13 -11.63
CA PRO A 166 3.37 5.44 -10.22
C PRO A 166 4.45 4.89 -9.27
N TYR A 167 5.31 3.98 -9.74
CA TYR A 167 6.38 3.34 -8.96
C TYR A 167 7.73 4.07 -9.06
N GLU A 168 7.93 4.84 -10.12
CA GLU A 168 9.16 5.60 -10.39
C GLU A 168 9.21 6.87 -9.55
N ASP A 169 10.40 7.28 -9.12
CA ASP A 169 10.59 8.63 -8.58
C ASP A 169 10.59 9.62 -9.74
N GLN A 170 9.71 10.63 -9.70
CA GLN A 170 9.57 11.63 -10.75
C GLN A 170 9.98 13.01 -10.21
N PRO A 171 11.18 13.53 -10.52
CA PRO A 171 11.64 14.83 -10.05
C PRO A 171 10.66 15.95 -10.44
N GLY A 172 10.31 16.82 -9.49
CA GLY A 172 9.34 17.90 -9.68
C GLY A 172 7.88 17.48 -9.50
N ARG A 173 7.61 16.21 -9.19
CA ARG A 173 6.26 15.67 -8.93
C ARG A 173 6.04 15.32 -7.46
N GLU A 174 6.89 15.81 -6.54
CA GLU A 174 6.88 15.47 -5.12
C GLU A 174 5.52 15.78 -4.47
N ARG A 175 4.80 16.80 -4.96
CA ARG A 175 3.46 17.19 -4.48
C ARG A 175 2.43 16.06 -4.57
N PHE A 176 2.55 15.17 -5.56
CA PHE A 176 1.62 14.04 -5.76
C PHE A 176 1.90 12.87 -4.82
N ALA A 177 3.09 12.83 -4.21
CA ALA A 177 3.45 11.81 -3.24
C ALA A 177 3.06 12.18 -1.81
N LEU A 178 2.54 13.39 -1.57
CA LEU A 178 2.22 13.85 -0.23
C LEU A 178 1.03 13.10 0.37
N ARG A 179 1.02 12.99 1.70
CA ARG A 179 -0.15 12.56 2.46
C ARG A 179 -1.33 13.50 2.23
N ARG A 180 -2.54 13.05 2.57
CA ARG A 180 -3.73 13.90 2.50
C ARG A 180 -3.51 15.17 3.35
N PRO A 181 -3.74 16.37 2.80
CA PRO A 181 -3.67 17.62 3.56
C PRO A 181 -4.89 17.79 4.49
N ASP A 182 -4.74 18.57 5.56
CA ASP A 182 -5.76 18.69 6.61
C ASP A 182 -7.11 19.21 6.11
N TRP A 183 -7.10 20.16 5.15
CA TRP A 183 -8.33 20.70 4.57
C TRP A 183 -9.19 19.61 3.89
N ALA A 184 -8.57 18.53 3.40
CA ALA A 184 -9.27 17.44 2.73
C ALA A 184 -9.89 16.42 3.71
N ARG A 185 -9.65 16.55 5.02
CA ARG A 185 -10.18 15.63 6.04
C ARG A 185 -11.70 15.68 6.16
N ASN A 186 -12.29 16.87 6.01
CA ASN A 186 -13.74 17.06 6.19
C ASN A 186 -14.45 17.45 4.88
N ARG A 187 -13.76 17.34 3.74
CA ARG A 187 -14.31 17.75 2.44
C ARG A 187 -15.09 16.61 1.80
N ALA A 188 -16.30 16.92 1.34
CA ALA A 188 -17.10 16.03 0.50
C ALA A 188 -16.31 15.63 -0.76
N GLY A 189 -16.32 14.33 -1.10
CA GLY A 189 -15.56 13.78 -2.23
C GLY A 189 -14.10 13.44 -1.94
N CYS A 190 -13.54 13.86 -0.80
CA CYS A 190 -12.19 13.49 -0.36
C CYS A 190 -12.21 12.40 0.72
N SER A 191 -12.84 12.71 1.86
CA SER A 191 -12.88 11.84 3.04
C SER A 191 -14.31 11.66 3.59
N MET A 192 -15.26 12.48 3.14
CA MET A 192 -16.68 12.39 3.49
C MET A 192 -17.44 12.02 2.21
N LEU A 193 -18.25 10.94 2.26
CA LEU A 193 -19.02 10.34 1.15
C LEU A 193 -18.21 9.54 0.11
N SER A 194 -16.94 9.21 0.37
CA SER A 194 -16.22 8.24 -0.47
C SER A 194 -16.66 6.82 -0.09
N CYS A 195 -17.06 5.97 -1.04
CA CYS A 195 -17.42 4.57 -0.79
C CYS A 195 -16.21 3.67 -0.40
N SER A 196 -15.13 4.27 0.09
CA SER A 196 -13.82 3.66 0.33
C SER A 196 -13.07 4.30 1.51
N SER A 197 -13.74 5.12 2.32
CA SER A 197 -13.20 5.70 3.56
C SER A 197 -13.38 4.78 4.76
#